data_AF-A0A0F8XX04-F1
#
_entry.id   AF-A0A0F8XX04-F1
#
_cell.length_a   1.000
_cell.length_b   1.000
_cell.length_c   1.000
_cell.angle_alpha   90.00
_cell.angle_beta   90.00
_cell.angle_gamma   90.00
#
_symmetry.space_group_name_H-M   'P 1'
#
loop_
_entity.id
_entity.type
_entity.pdbx_description
1 polymer ?
#
loop_
_entity_poly.entity_id
_entity_poly.type
_entity_poly.pdbx_seq_one_letter_code
_entity_poly.pdbx_strand_id
1 'polypeptide(L)'
;MTRIFGYARASDPRIQCLSPERQQSQIAARAKELTEETGATMAHIRTDEESARHIRFDERPGLVKLMGEMQRGDHLVVWRLDRFDRSLGGIVTVLEWAADHDIHLIVLEHGKVHLDIDTAMGRLMVHILGAFAAWESDRHSEIVKAAMKWCRDNGLTCGRPRYGKKRVRLPARKGQRKGRVMEVWDEGECRQIREIVVRHDAGEPLYQIGQDFDRRGERTANNKPWAIHKGGKRTNLPKKVTPLAIGKLYGGRWTIETAFQEMAENLNSEIQTLGYPKAALFGFCLAVVAFNVVSMVKAAMRRVWGNHFVDEELSTYYLTLEVSRVSTGMFIAIPPKHWKLFRRMTVDQLADTLLELARHMNLVKYRKHKR
;
A
#
# COMPACT_ATOMS: atom_id res chain seq x y z
N MET A 1 -24.56 22.68 6.57
CA MET A 1 -24.04 22.73 7.94
C MET A 1 -22.90 21.75 8.01
N THR A 2 -21.71 22.23 8.36
CA THR A 2 -20.50 21.41 8.45
C THR A 2 -20.57 20.49 9.67
N ARG A 3 -20.36 19.18 9.47
CA ARG A 3 -20.45 18.18 10.54
C ARG A 3 -19.10 17.55 10.81
N ILE A 4 -18.87 17.15 12.06
CA ILE A 4 -17.65 16.46 12.48
C ILE A 4 -17.97 15.00 12.78
N PHE A 5 -17.26 14.09 12.13
CA PHE A 5 -17.33 12.65 12.32
C PHE A 5 -16.05 12.14 12.96
N GLY A 6 -16.18 11.16 13.86
CA GLY A 6 -15.04 10.50 14.48
C GLY A 6 -14.96 9.02 14.09
N TYR A 7 -13.74 8.52 13.88
CA TYR A 7 -13.51 7.09 13.69
C TYR A 7 -12.48 6.53 14.68
N ALA A 8 -12.88 5.49 15.41
CA ALA A 8 -12.02 4.76 16.34
C ALA A 8 -12.01 3.26 16.01
N ARG A 9 -10.90 2.59 16.36
CA ARG A 9 -10.77 1.14 16.18
C ARG A 9 -10.14 0.49 17.41
N ALA A 10 -10.76 -0.59 17.87
CA ALA A 10 -10.18 -1.43 18.91
C ALA A 10 -8.87 -2.07 18.41
N SER A 11 -7.80 -1.90 19.18
CA SER A 11 -6.50 -2.53 18.91
C SER A 11 -6.43 -3.90 19.59
N ASP A 12 -5.53 -4.77 19.11
CA ASP A 12 -5.24 -6.07 19.73
C ASP A 12 -4.97 -5.86 21.24
N PRO A 13 -5.65 -6.57 22.16
CA PRO A 13 -5.50 -6.37 23.59
C PRO A 13 -4.06 -6.55 24.12
N ARG A 14 -3.17 -7.18 23.34
CA ARG A 14 -1.73 -7.30 23.65
C ARG A 14 -0.93 -6.03 23.36
N ILE A 15 -1.44 -5.12 22.53
CA ILE A 15 -0.85 -3.83 22.23
C ILE A 15 -1.55 -2.81 23.13
N GLN A 16 -1.03 -2.66 24.35
CA GLN A 16 -1.62 -1.90 25.47
C GLN A 16 -1.72 -0.37 25.23
N CYS A 17 -1.34 0.10 24.05
CA CYS A 17 -1.09 1.49 23.77
C CYS A 17 -2.32 2.29 23.33
N LEU A 18 -3.56 1.95 23.71
CA LEU A 18 -4.74 2.85 23.88
C LEU A 18 -6.07 2.10 23.74
N SER A 19 -6.88 2.10 24.81
CA SER A 19 -8.27 1.64 24.77
C SER A 19 -9.09 2.47 23.76
N PRO A 20 -10.16 1.89 23.16
CA PRO A 20 -11.09 2.63 22.30
C PRO A 20 -11.61 3.91 22.95
N GLU A 21 -11.88 3.87 24.26
CA GLU A 21 -12.33 5.01 25.06
C GLU A 21 -11.37 6.20 25.01
N ARG A 22 -10.06 5.96 25.18
CA ARG A 22 -9.07 7.04 25.11
C ARG A 22 -8.97 7.65 23.72
N GLN A 23 -9.15 6.84 22.66
CA GLN A 23 -9.20 7.34 21.30
C GLN A 23 -10.43 8.24 21.11
N GLN A 24 -11.61 7.79 21.58
CA GLN A 24 -12.84 8.57 21.54
C GLN A 24 -12.70 9.88 22.32
N SER A 25 -12.10 9.88 23.52
CA SER A 25 -11.87 11.09 24.30
C SER A 25 -10.99 12.10 23.57
N GLN A 26 -9.92 11.66 22.88
CA GLN A 26 -9.05 12.57 22.12
C GLN A 26 -9.74 13.11 20.87
N ILE A 27 -10.50 12.27 20.16
CA ILE A 27 -11.31 12.68 19.01
C ILE A 27 -12.36 13.70 19.44
N ALA A 28 -13.05 13.45 20.56
CA ALA A 28 -14.05 14.36 21.11
C ALA A 28 -13.44 15.70 21.56
N ALA A 29 -12.26 15.67 22.19
CA ALA A 29 -11.53 16.88 22.57
C ALA A 29 -11.20 17.74 21.35
N ARG A 30 -10.62 17.14 20.29
CA ARG A 30 -10.33 17.89 19.05
C ARG A 30 -11.60 18.38 18.38
N ALA A 31 -12.65 17.57 18.33
CA ALA A 31 -13.92 17.98 17.73
C ALA A 31 -14.54 19.18 18.43
N LYS A 32 -14.38 19.29 19.77
CA LYS A 32 -14.82 20.46 20.52
C LYS A 32 -14.04 21.71 20.13
N GLU A 33 -12.71 21.62 20.05
CA GLU A 33 -11.85 22.71 19.56
C GLU A 33 -12.25 23.12 18.13
N LEU A 34 -12.49 22.14 17.25
CA LEU A 34 -12.90 22.39 15.87
C LEU A 34 -14.27 23.06 15.78
N THR A 35 -15.20 22.69 16.67
CA THR A 35 -16.52 23.33 16.80
C THR A 35 -16.39 24.80 17.17
N GLU A 36 -15.46 25.12 18.09
CA GLU A 36 -15.17 26.50 18.49
C GLU A 36 -14.47 27.30 17.38
N GLU A 37 -13.59 26.67 16.59
CA GLU A 37 -12.84 27.29 15.48
C GLU A 37 -13.72 27.53 14.22
N THR A 38 -14.59 26.59 13.88
CA THR A 38 -15.30 26.56 12.57
C THR A 38 -16.81 26.66 12.67
N GLY A 39 -17.39 26.56 13.86
CA GLY A 39 -18.84 26.47 14.06
C GLY A 39 -19.46 25.13 13.60
N ALA A 40 -18.63 24.12 13.28
CA ALA A 40 -19.09 22.81 12.85
C ALA A 40 -19.75 22.03 14.00
N THR A 41 -20.75 21.20 13.71
CA THR A 41 -21.47 20.42 14.74
C THR A 41 -20.97 18.98 14.79
N MET A 42 -20.67 18.47 15.98
CA MET A 42 -20.34 17.05 16.15
C MET A 42 -21.54 16.16 15.81
N ALA A 43 -21.37 15.22 14.88
CA ALA A 43 -22.39 14.24 14.51
C ALA A 43 -22.32 13.02 15.44
N HIS A 44 -21.37 12.11 15.20
CA HIS A 44 -21.14 10.94 16.04
C HIS A 44 -19.75 10.34 15.79
N ILE A 45 -19.30 9.52 16.74
CA ILE A 45 -18.06 8.74 16.63
C ILE A 45 -18.46 7.28 16.39
N ARG A 46 -18.03 6.69 15.28
CA ARG A 46 -18.20 5.24 15.03
C ARG A 46 -16.97 4.48 15.49
N THR A 47 -17.19 3.29 16.05
CA THR A 47 -16.13 2.39 16.51
C THR A 47 -16.34 1.02 15.91
N ASP A 48 -15.28 0.44 15.33
CA ASP A 48 -15.26 -0.98 14.96
C ASP A 48 -14.49 -1.78 16.03
N GLU A 49 -15.14 -2.82 16.56
CA GLU A 49 -14.62 -3.68 17.63
C GLU A 49 -13.70 -4.81 17.12
N GLU A 50 -13.75 -5.12 15.82
CA GLU A 50 -13.07 -6.29 15.30
C GLU A 50 -11.60 -6.03 14.95
N SER A 51 -10.72 -6.71 15.71
CA SER A 51 -9.26 -6.75 15.51
C SER A 51 -8.80 -7.80 14.50
N ALA A 52 -9.69 -8.33 13.66
CA ALA A 52 -9.32 -9.37 12.72
C ALA A 52 -8.24 -8.84 11.76
N ARG A 53 -7.07 -9.49 11.79
CA ARG A 53 -5.80 -9.07 11.19
C ARG A 53 -5.83 -8.82 9.66
N HIS A 54 -6.97 -9.00 9.01
CA HIS A 54 -7.11 -9.01 7.56
C HIS A 54 -8.36 -8.31 7.02
N ILE A 55 -9.18 -7.65 7.84
CA ILE A 55 -10.36 -6.94 7.32
C ILE A 55 -9.91 -5.61 6.71
N ARG A 56 -10.14 -5.49 5.40
CA ARG A 56 -9.86 -4.28 4.63
C ARG A 56 -10.80 -3.15 5.03
N PHE A 57 -10.44 -1.90 4.77
CA PHE A 57 -11.28 -0.76 5.13
C PHE A 57 -12.71 -0.83 4.54
N ASP A 58 -12.88 -1.41 3.34
CA ASP A 58 -14.14 -1.55 2.59
C ASP A 58 -15.07 -2.66 3.11
N GLU A 59 -14.56 -3.52 4.00
CA GLU A 59 -15.32 -4.59 4.65
C GLU A 59 -15.75 -4.22 6.08
N ARG A 60 -15.40 -3.02 6.54
CA ARG A 60 -15.66 -2.57 7.91
C ARG A 60 -17.00 -1.83 8.00
N PRO A 61 -17.98 -2.38 8.72
CA PRO A 61 -19.33 -1.82 8.73
C PRO A 61 -19.38 -0.42 9.34
N GLY A 62 -18.61 -0.15 10.40
CA GLY A 62 -18.55 1.17 11.03
C GLY A 62 -17.97 2.23 10.10
N LEU A 63 -16.84 1.93 9.46
CA LEU A 63 -16.19 2.85 8.52
C LEU A 63 -17.02 3.08 7.24
N VAL A 64 -17.52 2.01 6.61
CA VAL A 64 -18.33 2.11 5.38
C VAL A 64 -19.60 2.92 5.63
N LYS A 65 -20.26 2.69 6.77
CA LYS A 65 -21.46 3.46 7.14
C LYS A 65 -21.13 4.94 7.41
N LEU A 66 -19.98 5.22 8.03
CA LEU A 66 -19.49 6.59 8.21
C LEU A 66 -19.28 7.27 6.86
N MET A 67 -18.54 6.64 5.95
CA MET A 67 -18.24 7.17 4.62
C MET A 67 -19.51 7.43 3.78
N GLY A 68 -20.55 6.61 3.94
CA GLY A 68 -21.83 6.82 3.26
C GLY A 68 -22.71 7.93 3.85
N GLU A 69 -22.46 8.36 5.08
CA GLU A 69 -23.22 9.43 5.77
C GLU A 69 -22.61 10.84 5.56
N MET A 70 -21.33 10.90 5.23
CA MET A 70 -20.58 12.14 5.04
C MET A 70 -20.96 12.88 3.76
N GLN A 71 -20.88 14.21 3.82
CA GLN A 71 -21.12 15.12 2.71
C GLN A 71 -19.90 16.02 2.51
N ARG A 72 -19.88 16.72 1.36
CA ARG A 72 -18.84 17.71 1.05
C ARG A 72 -18.75 18.78 2.15
N GLY A 73 -17.53 19.10 2.56
CA GLY A 73 -17.21 20.04 3.62
C GLY A 73 -17.29 19.46 5.04
N ASP A 74 -17.64 18.18 5.22
CA ASP A 74 -17.61 17.55 6.55
C ASP A 74 -16.17 17.24 6.99
N HIS A 75 -15.94 17.18 8.30
CA HIS A 75 -14.65 16.84 8.88
C HIS A 75 -14.64 15.38 9.36
N LEU A 76 -13.58 14.65 9.03
CA LEU A 76 -13.30 13.32 9.58
C LEU A 76 -12.09 13.39 10.51
N VAL A 77 -12.28 13.07 11.79
CA VAL A 77 -11.21 13.05 12.78
C VAL A 77 -10.87 11.62 13.16
N VAL A 78 -9.59 11.27 13.03
CA VAL A 78 -9.08 9.93 13.35
C VAL A 78 -7.84 10.02 14.23
N TRP A 79 -7.67 9.07 15.15
CA TRP A 79 -6.53 9.10 16.06
C TRP A 79 -5.19 8.79 15.39
N ARG A 80 -5.14 7.93 14.36
CA ARG A 80 -3.95 7.62 13.54
C ARG A 80 -4.38 7.00 12.21
N LEU A 81 -3.54 7.11 11.19
CA LEU A 81 -3.80 6.53 9.85
C LEU A 81 -4.00 5.01 9.86
N ASP A 82 -3.28 4.28 10.72
CA ASP A 82 -3.39 2.81 10.82
C ASP A 82 -4.72 2.33 11.44
N ARG A 83 -5.63 3.26 11.76
CA ARG A 83 -7.00 2.95 12.14
C ARG A 83 -7.82 2.59 10.90
N PHE A 84 -7.60 3.23 9.75
CA PHE A 84 -8.31 2.90 8.51
C PHE A 84 -7.93 1.52 7.97
N ASP A 85 -6.64 1.26 7.76
CA ASP A 85 -6.16 -0.02 7.24
C ASP A 85 -4.78 -0.37 7.82
N ARG A 86 -4.34 -1.61 7.64
CA ARG A 86 -2.97 -2.07 7.94
C ARG A 86 -2.07 -1.96 6.71
N SER A 87 -2.65 -2.01 5.51
CA SER A 87 -1.95 -1.82 4.25
C SER A 87 -1.81 -0.34 3.93
N LEU A 88 -0.65 0.07 3.41
CA LEU A 88 -0.44 1.44 2.96
C LEU A 88 -1.42 1.79 1.82
N GLY A 89 -1.68 0.84 0.91
CA GLY A 89 -2.66 1.00 -0.15
C GLY A 89 -4.06 1.33 0.36
N GLY A 90 -4.57 0.59 1.36
CA GLY A 90 -5.88 0.88 1.95
C GLY A 90 -5.94 2.25 2.64
N ILE A 91 -4.86 2.67 3.31
CA ILE A 91 -4.76 4.01 3.90
C ILE A 91 -4.83 5.08 2.81
N VAL A 92 -4.03 4.95 1.75
CA VAL A 92 -4.00 5.90 0.62
C VAL A 92 -5.37 6.00 -0.04
N THR A 93 -6.07 4.88 -0.26
CA THR A 93 -7.42 4.90 -0.84
C THR A 93 -8.39 5.73 -0.01
N VAL A 94 -8.29 5.69 1.32
CA VAL A 94 -9.12 6.54 2.19
C VAL A 94 -8.71 8.01 2.12
N LEU A 95 -7.41 8.30 2.02
CA LEU A 95 -6.90 9.67 1.85
C LEU A 95 -7.37 10.29 0.53
N GLU A 96 -7.27 9.55 -0.57
CA GLU A 96 -7.73 9.97 -1.90
C GLU A 96 -9.24 10.13 -1.93
N TRP A 97 -9.99 9.18 -1.35
CA TRP A 97 -11.44 9.28 -1.22
C TRP A 97 -11.86 10.57 -0.48
N ALA A 98 -11.19 10.89 0.65
CA ALA A 98 -11.50 12.09 1.41
C ALA A 98 -11.23 13.35 0.59
N ALA A 99 -10.12 13.39 -0.14
CA ALA A 99 -9.80 14.51 -1.04
C ALA A 99 -10.82 14.65 -2.18
N ASP A 100 -11.22 13.55 -2.83
CA ASP A 100 -12.19 13.57 -3.95
C ASP A 100 -13.60 13.98 -3.52
N HIS A 101 -13.97 13.65 -2.28
CA HIS A 101 -15.27 13.97 -1.68
C HIS A 101 -15.27 15.30 -0.92
N ASP A 102 -14.20 16.09 -1.00
CA ASP A 102 -14.06 17.37 -0.30
C ASP A 102 -14.33 17.22 1.21
N ILE A 103 -13.80 16.16 1.79
CA ILE A 103 -13.90 15.83 3.22
C ILE A 103 -12.60 16.22 3.89
N HIS A 104 -12.70 17.06 4.92
CA HIS A 104 -11.57 17.53 5.69
C HIS A 104 -11.07 16.44 6.66
N LEU A 105 -10.07 15.66 6.24
CA LEU A 105 -9.49 14.60 7.08
C LEU A 105 -8.39 15.14 7.99
N ILE A 106 -8.60 14.99 9.30
CA ILE A 106 -7.69 15.39 10.37
C ILE A 106 -7.21 14.14 11.10
N VAL A 107 -5.90 13.90 11.05
CA VAL A 107 -5.24 12.82 11.76
C VAL A 107 -4.55 13.39 12.99
N LEU A 108 -4.87 12.80 14.14
CA LEU A 108 -4.20 13.12 15.39
C LEU A 108 -2.93 12.26 15.55
N GLU A 109 -2.03 12.70 16.42
CA GLU A 109 -1.01 11.85 17.01
C GLU A 109 -0.64 12.44 18.37
N HIS A 110 -0.70 11.64 19.44
CA HIS A 110 -0.49 12.11 20.82
C HIS A 110 -1.34 13.35 21.20
N GLY A 111 -2.57 13.47 20.67
CA GLY A 111 -3.46 14.60 20.92
C GLY A 111 -3.13 15.88 20.16
N LYS A 112 -2.19 15.86 19.20
CA LYS A 112 -1.90 16.99 18.31
C LYS A 112 -2.29 16.65 16.88
N VAL A 113 -2.62 17.67 16.07
CA VAL A 113 -2.82 17.49 14.63
C VAL A 113 -1.48 17.10 14.00
N HIS A 114 -1.41 15.88 13.48
CA HIS A 114 -0.24 15.34 12.82
C HIS A 114 -0.33 15.51 11.30
N LEU A 115 -1.53 15.31 10.75
CA LEU A 115 -1.79 15.46 9.32
C LEU A 115 -3.16 16.09 9.12
N ASP A 116 -3.19 17.16 8.34
CA ASP A 116 -4.39 17.82 7.85
C ASP A 116 -4.27 17.89 6.33
N ILE A 117 -5.16 17.18 5.63
CA ILE A 117 -5.07 17.00 4.18
C ILE A 117 -5.38 18.27 3.39
N ASP A 118 -5.98 19.29 4.00
CA ASP A 118 -6.28 20.56 3.33
C ASP A 118 -5.12 21.54 3.34
N THR A 119 -4.09 21.23 4.13
CA THR A 119 -2.84 21.98 4.09
C THR A 119 -2.03 21.58 2.85
N ALA A 120 -1.21 22.50 2.33
CA ALA A 120 -0.30 22.20 1.23
C ALA A 120 0.66 21.04 1.56
N MET A 121 1.09 20.95 2.83
CA MET A 121 1.90 19.84 3.33
C MET A 121 1.11 18.53 3.37
N GLY A 122 -0.16 18.57 3.78
CA GLY A 122 -1.02 17.40 3.81
C GLY A 122 -1.26 16.80 2.44
N ARG A 123 -1.62 17.63 1.45
CA ARG A 123 -1.76 17.19 0.05
C ARG A 123 -0.46 16.58 -0.48
N LEU A 124 0.69 17.18 -0.19
CA LEU A 124 1.99 16.62 -0.56
C LEU A 124 2.20 15.23 0.08
N MET A 125 1.87 15.07 1.36
CA MET A 125 2.01 13.79 2.05
C MET A 125 1.11 12.70 1.44
N VAL A 126 -0.13 13.04 1.07
CA VAL A 126 -1.04 12.10 0.37
C VAL A 126 -0.39 11.59 -0.92
N HIS A 127 0.15 12.48 -1.75
CA HIS A 127 0.82 12.08 -3.00
C HIS A 127 2.08 11.23 -2.76
N ILE A 128 2.87 11.55 -1.74
CA ILE A 128 4.06 10.75 -1.38
C ILE A 128 3.64 9.35 -0.94
N LEU A 129 2.67 9.25 -0.02
CA LEU A 129 2.16 7.96 0.47
C LEU A 129 1.54 7.15 -0.67
N GLY A 130 0.82 7.80 -1.59
CA GLY A 130 0.28 7.17 -2.79
C GLY A 130 1.35 6.60 -3.72
N ALA A 131 2.43 7.35 -3.95
CA ALA A 131 3.57 6.86 -4.72
C ALA A 131 4.23 5.63 -4.07
N PHE A 132 4.35 5.60 -2.73
CA PHE A 132 4.85 4.44 -2.01
C PHE A 132 3.91 3.24 -2.07
N ALA A 133 2.60 3.45 -1.97
CA ALA A 133 1.62 2.38 -2.10
C ALA A 133 1.67 1.72 -3.48
N ALA A 134 1.75 2.53 -4.55
CA ALA A 134 1.91 2.04 -5.91
C ALA A 134 3.21 1.24 -6.07
N TRP A 135 4.32 1.79 -5.58
CA TRP A 135 5.62 1.11 -5.62
C TRP A 135 5.62 -0.24 -4.87
N GLU A 136 5.01 -0.30 -3.69
CA GLU A 136 4.94 -1.54 -2.90
C GLU A 136 4.13 -2.62 -3.62
N SER A 137 3.03 -2.22 -4.29
CA SER A 137 2.21 -3.11 -5.13
C SER A 137 2.99 -3.66 -6.33
N ASP A 138 3.70 -2.78 -7.06
CA ASP A 138 4.52 -3.16 -8.21
C ASP A 138 5.65 -4.09 -7.79
N ARG A 139 6.36 -3.74 -6.72
CA ARG A 139 7.44 -4.54 -6.14
C ARG A 139 6.96 -5.92 -5.71
N HIS A 140 5.78 -6.00 -5.07
CA HIS A 140 5.19 -7.28 -4.69
C HIS A 140 4.84 -8.10 -5.93
N SER A 141 4.27 -7.47 -6.96
CA SER A 141 3.96 -8.12 -8.23
C SER A 141 5.21 -8.66 -8.93
N GLU A 142 6.31 -7.89 -8.96
CA GLU A 142 7.60 -8.35 -9.47
C GLU A 142 8.13 -9.57 -8.70
N ILE A 143 8.08 -9.54 -7.37
CA ILE A 143 8.52 -10.65 -6.51
C ILE A 143 7.68 -11.89 -6.79
N VAL A 144 6.36 -11.74 -6.89
CA VAL A 144 5.43 -12.85 -7.17
C VAL A 144 5.67 -13.41 -8.57
N LYS A 145 5.86 -12.56 -9.59
CA LYS A 145 6.21 -12.97 -10.96
C LYS A 145 7.54 -13.72 -11.01
N ALA A 146 8.57 -13.21 -10.33
CA ALA A 146 9.87 -13.86 -10.23
C ALA A 146 9.77 -15.23 -9.52
N ALA A 147 8.98 -15.31 -8.43
CA ALA A 147 8.72 -16.56 -7.74
C ALA A 147 7.94 -17.56 -8.60
N MET A 148 6.94 -17.10 -9.36
CA MET A 148 6.19 -17.93 -10.32
C MET A 148 7.09 -18.43 -11.45
N LYS A 149 7.93 -17.57 -12.01
CA LYS A 149 8.92 -17.95 -13.03
C LYS A 149 9.88 -19.01 -12.50
N TRP A 150 10.45 -18.79 -11.31
CA TRP A 150 11.31 -19.77 -10.64
C TRP A 150 10.60 -21.10 -10.40
N CYS A 151 9.32 -21.06 -9.98
CA CYS A 151 8.53 -22.28 -9.82
C CYS A 151 8.37 -23.01 -11.16
N ARG A 152 8.00 -22.31 -12.25
CA ARG A 152 7.87 -22.88 -13.60
C ARG A 152 9.17 -23.52 -14.07
N ASP A 153 10.29 -22.82 -13.95
CA ASP A 153 11.61 -23.29 -14.39
C ASP A 153 12.07 -24.53 -13.60
N ASN A 154 11.61 -24.67 -12.36
CA ASN A 154 11.92 -25.82 -11.49
C ASN A 154 10.86 -26.94 -11.54
N GLY A 155 9.86 -26.84 -12.42
CA GLY A 155 8.74 -27.80 -12.51
C GLY A 155 7.88 -27.85 -11.25
N LEU A 156 7.92 -26.78 -10.43
CA LEU A 156 7.11 -26.62 -9.23
C LEU A 156 5.79 -25.91 -9.57
N THR A 157 4.70 -26.41 -9.00
CA THR A 157 3.37 -25.88 -9.25
C THR A 157 3.07 -24.68 -8.34
N CYS A 158 2.73 -23.53 -8.92
CA CYS A 158 2.26 -22.33 -8.23
C CYS A 158 0.73 -22.17 -8.37
N GLY A 159 0.05 -21.64 -7.35
CA GLY A 159 -1.41 -21.44 -7.36
C GLY A 159 -2.26 -22.69 -7.02
N ARG A 160 -3.59 -22.58 -7.13
CA ARG A 160 -4.49 -23.70 -6.79
C ARG A 160 -4.39 -24.81 -7.85
N PRO A 161 -4.34 -26.10 -7.45
CA PRO A 161 -4.37 -27.20 -8.41
C PRO A 161 -5.60 -27.16 -9.30
N ARG A 162 -5.45 -27.61 -10.55
CA ARG A 162 -6.57 -27.84 -11.45
C ARG A 162 -7.44 -28.97 -10.91
N TYR A 163 -8.76 -28.91 -11.13
CA TYR A 163 -9.64 -30.02 -10.81
C TYR A 163 -9.18 -31.30 -11.53
N GLY A 164 -9.08 -32.40 -10.79
CA GLY A 164 -8.39 -33.63 -11.19
C GLY A 164 -6.99 -33.78 -10.59
N LYS A 165 -6.44 -32.75 -9.94
CA LYS A 165 -5.10 -32.78 -9.33
C LYS A 165 -5.15 -32.28 -7.90
N LYS A 166 -4.36 -32.91 -7.03
CA LYS A 166 -4.15 -32.50 -5.64
C LYS A 166 -2.68 -32.18 -5.36
N ARG A 167 -2.45 -31.25 -4.43
CA ARG A 167 -1.10 -30.96 -3.93
C ARG A 167 -0.70 -32.01 -2.91
N VAL A 168 0.44 -32.66 -3.15
CA VAL A 168 1.08 -33.54 -2.19
C VAL A 168 2.43 -32.94 -1.82
N ARG A 169 2.68 -32.84 -0.52
CA ARG A 169 3.98 -32.38 0.00
C ARG A 169 4.88 -33.60 0.14
N LEU A 170 5.93 -33.66 -0.66
CA LEU A 170 6.94 -34.70 -0.58
C LEU A 170 7.93 -34.38 0.55
N PRO A 171 8.44 -35.40 1.26
CA PRO A 171 9.46 -35.20 2.28
C PRO A 171 10.73 -34.58 1.69
N ALA A 172 11.46 -33.82 2.50
CA ALA A 172 12.70 -33.18 2.07
C ALA A 172 13.80 -34.22 1.81
N ARG A 173 14.54 -34.09 0.70
CA ARG A 173 15.76 -34.89 0.47
C ARG A 173 16.89 -34.42 1.40
N LYS A 174 17.83 -35.32 1.74
CA LYS A 174 19.04 -35.00 2.53
C LYS A 174 19.73 -33.75 1.95
N GLY A 175 19.84 -32.69 2.74
CA GLY A 175 20.41 -31.39 2.34
C GLY A 175 19.43 -30.27 2.00
N GLN A 176 18.11 -30.52 1.96
CA GLN A 176 17.09 -29.47 1.74
C GLN A 176 16.33 -29.11 3.01
N ARG A 177 16.18 -27.80 3.29
CA ARG A 177 15.46 -27.26 4.46
C ARG A 177 13.93 -27.43 4.42
N LYS A 178 13.33 -27.62 3.23
CA LYS A 178 11.86 -27.75 3.05
C LYS A 178 11.54 -28.81 1.99
N GLY A 179 10.48 -29.60 2.24
CA GLY A 179 9.94 -30.54 1.28
C GLY A 179 9.32 -29.86 0.05
N ARG A 180 9.41 -30.48 -1.12
CA ARG A 180 8.82 -29.99 -2.38
C ARG A 180 7.31 -30.25 -2.40
N VAL A 181 6.57 -29.34 -3.00
CA VAL A 181 5.13 -29.52 -3.27
C VAL A 181 4.98 -29.89 -4.74
N MET A 182 4.31 -31.00 -5.02
CA MET A 182 4.01 -31.44 -6.38
C MET A 182 2.51 -31.66 -6.55
N GLU A 183 2.02 -31.52 -7.78
CA GLU A 183 0.68 -31.94 -8.14
C GLU A 183 0.68 -33.42 -8.53
N VAL A 184 -0.20 -34.18 -7.90
CA VAL A 184 -0.49 -35.58 -8.21
C VAL A 184 -1.94 -35.67 -8.66
N TRP A 185 -2.27 -36.60 -9.55
CA TRP A 185 -3.64 -36.83 -9.96
C TRP A 185 -4.49 -37.27 -8.76
N ASP A 186 -5.66 -36.66 -8.61
CA ASP A 186 -6.68 -37.12 -7.68
C ASP A 186 -7.60 -38.10 -8.41
N GLU A 187 -7.56 -39.37 -8.03
CA GLU A 187 -8.35 -40.42 -8.69
C GLU A 187 -9.86 -40.18 -8.59
N GLY A 188 -10.34 -39.58 -7.50
CA GLY A 188 -11.76 -39.28 -7.30
C GLY A 188 -12.23 -38.19 -8.28
N GLU A 189 -11.50 -37.08 -8.32
CA GLU A 189 -11.81 -35.99 -9.27
C GLU A 189 -11.57 -36.43 -10.73
N CYS A 190 -10.57 -37.26 -11.00
CA CYS A 190 -10.33 -37.82 -12.33
C CYS A 190 -11.45 -38.77 -12.77
N ARG A 191 -12.02 -39.56 -11.85
CA ARG A 191 -13.21 -40.40 -12.12
C ARG A 191 -14.39 -39.53 -12.54
N GLN A 192 -14.66 -38.45 -11.81
CA GLN A 192 -15.72 -37.49 -12.14
C GLN A 192 -15.51 -36.87 -13.51
N ILE A 193 -14.30 -36.43 -13.84
CA ILE A 193 -13.98 -35.87 -15.17
C ILE A 193 -14.24 -36.89 -16.28
N ARG A 194 -13.81 -38.15 -16.10
CA ARG A 194 -14.07 -39.21 -17.09
C ARG A 194 -15.57 -39.47 -17.27
N GLU A 195 -16.31 -39.53 -16.17
CA GLU A 195 -17.76 -39.75 -16.19
C GLU A 195 -18.51 -38.59 -16.88
N ILE A 196 -18.11 -37.34 -16.63
CA ILE A 196 -18.65 -36.15 -17.31
C ILE A 196 -18.48 -36.28 -18.82
N VAL A 197 -17.28 -36.64 -19.28
CA VAL A 197 -16.97 -36.73 -20.71
C VAL A 197 -17.82 -37.82 -21.38
N VAL A 198 -17.88 -39.01 -20.77
CA VAL A 198 -18.65 -40.15 -21.33
C VAL A 198 -20.14 -39.84 -21.42
N ARG A 199 -20.73 -39.34 -20.32
CA ARG A 199 -22.17 -39.03 -20.26
C ARG A 199 -22.55 -37.88 -21.19
N HIS A 200 -21.67 -36.88 -21.28
CA HIS A 200 -21.92 -35.75 -22.16
C HIS A 200 -21.79 -36.14 -23.65
N ASP A 201 -20.83 -37.00 -24.00
CA ASP A 201 -20.68 -37.54 -25.36
C ASP A 201 -21.88 -38.43 -25.76
N ALA A 202 -22.48 -39.12 -24.79
CA ALA A 202 -23.75 -39.84 -24.95
C ALA A 202 -24.98 -38.92 -25.07
N GLY A 203 -24.80 -37.59 -25.08
CA GLY A 203 -25.85 -36.60 -25.30
C GLY A 203 -26.52 -36.09 -24.02
N GLU A 204 -26.06 -36.50 -22.83
CA GLU A 204 -26.63 -36.01 -21.59
C GLU A 204 -26.22 -34.54 -21.35
N PRO A 205 -27.17 -33.65 -21.01
CA PRO A 205 -26.86 -32.25 -20.76
C PRO A 205 -26.09 -32.08 -19.43
N LEU A 206 -25.03 -31.27 -19.47
CA LEU A 206 -24.13 -31.05 -18.33
C LEU A 206 -24.86 -30.71 -17.01
N TYR A 207 -25.97 -29.97 -17.07
CA TYR A 207 -26.72 -29.61 -15.86
C TYR A 207 -27.33 -30.83 -15.14
N GLN A 208 -27.75 -31.86 -15.88
CA GLN A 208 -28.27 -33.11 -15.29
C GLN A 208 -27.14 -33.91 -14.64
N ILE A 209 -26.00 -33.97 -15.32
CA ILE A 209 -24.77 -34.59 -14.81
C ILE A 209 -24.34 -33.89 -13.49
N GLY A 210 -24.34 -32.56 -13.46
CA GLY A 210 -24.01 -31.79 -12.26
C GLY A 210 -24.99 -32.01 -11.09
N GLN A 211 -26.30 -32.01 -11.36
CA GLN A 211 -27.32 -32.33 -10.34
C GLN A 211 -27.19 -33.75 -9.80
N ASP A 212 -26.77 -34.69 -10.65
CA ASP A 212 -26.53 -36.06 -10.24
C ASP A 212 -25.28 -36.21 -9.35
N PHE A 213 -24.20 -35.49 -9.65
CA PHE A 213 -23.05 -35.40 -8.74
C PHE A 213 -23.42 -34.73 -7.41
N ASP A 214 -24.24 -33.68 -7.44
CA ASP A 214 -24.71 -33.02 -6.23
C ASP A 214 -25.53 -33.96 -5.33
N ARG A 215 -26.40 -34.77 -5.92
CA ARG A 215 -27.17 -35.83 -5.23
C ARG A 215 -26.26 -36.89 -4.63
N ARG A 216 -25.17 -37.24 -5.30
CA ARG A 216 -24.14 -38.19 -4.82
C ARG A 216 -23.19 -37.60 -3.77
N GLY A 217 -23.34 -36.32 -3.42
CA GLY A 217 -22.43 -35.63 -2.50
C GLY A 217 -21.04 -35.37 -3.10
N GLU A 218 -20.88 -35.57 -4.40
CA GLU A 218 -19.64 -35.36 -5.13
C GLU A 218 -19.52 -33.86 -5.46
N ARG A 219 -18.65 -33.13 -4.75
CA ARG A 219 -18.54 -31.66 -4.83
C ARG A 219 -17.45 -31.19 -5.80
N THR A 220 -17.53 -29.93 -6.18
CA THR A 220 -16.49 -29.23 -6.97
C THR A 220 -15.19 -29.04 -6.16
N ALA A 221 -14.10 -28.63 -6.82
CA ALA A 221 -12.79 -28.33 -6.21
C ALA A 221 -12.83 -27.41 -4.97
N ASN A 222 -13.90 -26.61 -4.82
CA ASN A 222 -14.11 -25.64 -3.75
C ASN A 222 -15.10 -26.13 -2.69
N ASN A 223 -15.42 -27.42 -2.70
CA ASN A 223 -16.47 -28.03 -1.87
C ASN A 223 -17.86 -27.38 -2.06
N LYS A 224 -18.08 -26.73 -3.22
CA LYS A 224 -19.37 -26.13 -3.57
C LYS A 224 -20.21 -27.14 -4.38
N PRO A 225 -21.55 -27.02 -4.36
CA PRO A 225 -22.41 -27.75 -5.28
C PRO A 225 -22.05 -27.45 -6.74
N TRP A 226 -22.37 -28.37 -7.63
CA TRP A 226 -22.23 -28.23 -9.08
C TRP A 226 -23.26 -27.23 -9.62
N ALA A 227 -22.95 -25.94 -9.42
CA ALA A 227 -23.76 -24.85 -9.95
C ALA A 227 -23.59 -24.74 -11.47
N ILE A 228 -24.52 -25.34 -12.20
CA ILE A 228 -24.67 -25.11 -13.64
C ILE A 228 -25.80 -24.10 -13.80
N HIS A 229 -25.45 -22.86 -14.08
CA HIS A 229 -26.39 -21.77 -14.39
C HIS A 229 -27.49 -22.29 -15.33
N LYS A 230 -28.74 -22.32 -14.84
CA LYS A 230 -29.94 -22.61 -15.63
C LYS A 230 -30.27 -21.38 -16.48
N GLY A 231 -29.60 -21.24 -17.61
CA GLY A 231 -29.89 -20.17 -18.55
C GLY A 231 -28.75 -19.92 -19.50
N GLY A 232 -28.98 -20.19 -20.79
CA GLY A 232 -28.18 -19.68 -21.88
C GLY A 232 -26.88 -20.46 -22.14
N LYS A 233 -26.71 -20.84 -23.41
CA LYS A 233 -25.47 -21.38 -23.98
C LYS A 233 -24.22 -20.71 -23.36
N ARG A 234 -23.33 -21.48 -22.72
CA ARG A 234 -22.00 -20.98 -22.29
C ARG A 234 -21.06 -20.65 -23.45
N THR A 235 -21.49 -20.88 -24.68
CA THR A 235 -20.73 -20.64 -25.89
C THR A 235 -21.71 -20.21 -26.97
N ASN A 236 -21.47 -19.08 -27.63
CA ASN A 236 -22.28 -18.65 -28.77
C ASN A 236 -22.01 -19.48 -30.05
N LEU A 237 -21.31 -20.61 -29.92
CA LEU A 237 -20.91 -21.43 -31.05
C LEU A 237 -22.09 -22.29 -31.53
N PRO A 238 -22.20 -22.47 -32.86
CA PRO A 238 -23.24 -23.31 -33.45
C PRO A 238 -23.08 -24.78 -33.03
N LYS A 239 -24.20 -25.54 -32.97
CA LYS A 239 -24.27 -26.95 -32.51
C LYS A 239 -23.33 -27.93 -33.25
N LYS A 240 -22.78 -27.52 -34.38
CA LYS A 240 -21.77 -28.26 -35.17
C LYS A 240 -20.40 -28.34 -34.51
N VAL A 241 -20.10 -27.50 -33.52
CA VAL A 241 -18.81 -27.50 -32.83
C VAL A 241 -18.86 -28.49 -31.66
N THR A 242 -18.01 -29.53 -31.71
CA THR A 242 -17.98 -30.57 -30.69
C THR A 242 -17.42 -30.04 -29.36
N PRO A 243 -17.94 -30.51 -28.20
CA PRO A 243 -17.44 -30.13 -26.88
C PRO A 243 -15.94 -30.39 -26.70
N LEU A 244 -15.40 -31.43 -27.36
CA LEU A 244 -13.97 -31.76 -27.36
C LEU A 244 -13.12 -30.68 -28.05
N ALA A 245 -13.62 -30.12 -29.17
CA ALA A 245 -12.95 -29.01 -29.87
C ALA A 245 -12.98 -27.73 -29.03
N ILE A 246 -14.11 -27.46 -28.35
CA ILE A 246 -14.24 -26.35 -27.41
C ILE A 246 -13.27 -26.54 -26.23
N GLY A 247 -13.16 -27.75 -25.68
CA GLY A 247 -12.22 -28.08 -24.61
C GLY A 247 -10.75 -27.89 -25.01
N LYS A 248 -10.37 -28.28 -26.23
CA LYS A 248 -9.02 -28.00 -26.78
C LYS A 248 -8.77 -26.49 -26.95
N LEU A 249 -9.74 -25.75 -27.49
CA LEU A 249 -9.64 -24.30 -27.66
C LEU A 249 -9.61 -23.55 -26.31
N TYR A 250 -10.41 -23.97 -25.33
CA TYR A 250 -10.33 -23.47 -23.95
C TYR A 250 -9.02 -23.87 -23.27
N GLY A 251 -8.45 -25.02 -23.61
CA GLY A 251 -7.09 -25.39 -23.24
C GLY A 251 -6.06 -24.40 -23.79
N GLY A 252 -6.26 -23.91 -25.01
CA GLY A 252 -5.45 -22.87 -25.66
C GLY A 252 -5.76 -21.43 -25.21
N ARG A 253 -6.86 -21.18 -24.50
CA ARG A 253 -7.18 -19.86 -23.91
C ARG A 253 -6.09 -19.40 -22.94
N TRP A 254 -5.49 -20.34 -22.21
CA TRP A 254 -4.35 -20.05 -21.34
C TRP A 254 -3.14 -19.56 -22.13
N THR A 255 -2.96 -19.97 -23.38
CA THR A 255 -1.91 -19.47 -24.28
C THR A 255 -2.18 -18.02 -24.69
N ILE A 256 -3.44 -17.66 -24.90
CA ILE A 256 -3.87 -16.29 -25.20
C ILE A 256 -3.75 -15.40 -23.95
N GLU A 257 -4.18 -15.87 -22.79
CA GLU A 257 -3.99 -15.17 -21.51
C GLU A 257 -2.49 -15.02 -21.18
N THR A 258 -1.68 -16.02 -21.50
CA THR A 258 -0.21 -15.94 -21.38
C THR A 258 0.37 -14.94 -22.39
N ALA A 259 -0.15 -14.87 -23.61
CA ALA A 259 0.28 -13.89 -24.61
C ALA A 259 -0.14 -12.46 -24.24
N PHE A 260 -1.33 -12.25 -23.67
CA PHE A 260 -1.75 -10.96 -23.12
C PHE A 260 -0.94 -10.58 -21.88
N GLN A 261 -0.61 -11.55 -21.03
CA GLN A 261 0.29 -11.38 -19.89
C GLN A 261 1.71 -10.98 -20.38
N GLU A 262 2.25 -11.66 -21.39
CA GLU A 262 3.54 -11.32 -22.01
C GLU A 262 3.51 -9.95 -22.69
N MET A 263 2.42 -9.59 -23.38
CA MET A 263 2.26 -8.25 -23.95
C MET A 263 2.14 -7.19 -22.86
N ALA A 264 1.38 -7.43 -21.79
CA ALA A 264 1.30 -6.49 -20.67
C ALA A 264 2.66 -6.34 -19.97
N GLU A 265 3.40 -7.43 -19.77
CA GLU A 265 4.72 -7.46 -19.13
C GLU A 265 5.84 -6.84 -19.99
N ASN A 266 5.81 -7.05 -21.31
CA ASN A 266 6.89 -6.63 -22.20
C ASN A 266 6.58 -5.32 -22.93
N LEU A 267 5.31 -4.96 -23.13
CA LEU A 267 4.88 -3.77 -23.87
C LEU A 267 4.24 -2.69 -22.98
N ASN A 268 4.13 -2.90 -21.65
CA ASN A 268 3.53 -1.95 -20.69
C ASN A 268 2.13 -1.48 -21.10
N SER A 269 1.29 -2.39 -21.62
CA SER A 269 0.00 -2.05 -22.23
C SER A 269 -1.12 -1.65 -21.25
N GLU A 270 -0.87 -1.62 -19.94
CA GLU A 270 -1.78 -0.98 -18.98
C GLU A 270 -1.58 0.54 -19.03
N ILE A 271 -2.67 1.29 -19.17
CA ILE A 271 -2.65 2.75 -19.03
C ILE A 271 -2.19 3.03 -17.60
N GLN A 272 -0.94 3.51 -17.45
CA GLN A 272 -0.46 4.03 -16.19
C GLN A 272 -1.42 5.15 -15.77
N THR A 273 -2.18 4.90 -14.71
CA THR A 273 -3.06 5.88 -14.09
C THR A 273 -2.27 7.16 -13.82
N LEU A 274 -2.91 8.30 -14.06
CA LEU A 274 -2.33 9.64 -14.26
C LEU A 274 -1.45 10.21 -13.12
N GLY A 275 -1.14 9.47 -12.07
CA GLY A 275 -0.22 9.86 -10.99
C GLY A 275 1.20 9.34 -11.24
N TYR A 276 2.03 10.12 -11.95
CA TYR A 276 3.44 9.82 -12.20
C TYR A 276 4.23 9.50 -10.91
N PRO A 277 4.70 8.25 -10.67
CA PRO A 277 5.50 7.90 -9.48
C PRO A 277 6.92 8.47 -9.53
N LYS A 278 7.45 8.79 -10.71
CA LYS A 278 8.83 9.30 -10.87
C LYS A 278 9.02 10.71 -10.31
N ALA A 279 8.02 11.58 -10.39
CA ALA A 279 8.12 12.95 -9.89
C ALA A 279 8.03 13.01 -8.35
N ALA A 280 7.13 12.22 -7.76
CA ALA A 280 7.01 12.09 -6.30
C ALA A 280 8.24 11.37 -5.70
N LEU A 281 8.71 10.28 -6.33
CA LEU A 281 9.95 9.61 -5.93
C LEU A 281 11.16 10.54 -6.06
N PHE A 282 11.24 11.31 -7.15
CA PHE A 282 12.30 12.30 -7.33
C PHE A 282 12.23 13.39 -6.25
N GLY A 283 11.05 13.93 -5.96
CA GLY A 283 10.84 14.89 -4.87
C GLY A 283 11.22 14.32 -3.50
N PHE A 284 10.88 13.07 -3.23
CA PHE A 284 11.27 12.36 -2.01
C PHE A 284 12.79 12.15 -1.93
N CYS A 285 13.41 11.65 -3.00
CA CYS A 285 14.86 11.49 -3.07
C CYS A 285 15.58 12.83 -2.89
N LEU A 286 15.08 13.90 -3.51
CA LEU A 286 15.62 15.26 -3.36
C LEU A 286 15.47 15.75 -1.91
N ALA A 287 14.33 15.50 -1.27
CA ALA A 287 14.10 15.84 0.12
C ALA A 287 15.02 15.07 1.08
N VAL A 288 15.24 13.77 0.84
CA VAL A 288 16.17 12.93 1.61
C VAL A 288 17.60 13.42 1.46
N VAL A 289 18.03 13.73 0.23
CA VAL A 289 19.36 14.29 -0.05
C VAL A 289 19.53 15.65 0.66
N ALA A 290 18.53 16.54 0.55
CA ALA A 290 18.55 17.83 1.24
C ALA A 290 18.61 17.67 2.76
N PHE A 291 17.85 16.73 3.33
CA PHE A 291 17.86 16.44 4.76
C PHE A 291 19.20 15.86 5.23
N ASN A 292 19.84 15.01 4.42
CA ASN A 292 21.18 14.48 4.72
C ASN A 292 22.23 15.60 4.77
N VAL A 293 22.15 16.59 3.87
CA VAL A 293 23.03 17.76 3.90
C VAL A 293 22.82 18.57 5.19
N VAL A 294 21.57 18.88 5.55
CA VAL A 294 21.26 19.59 6.80
C VAL A 294 21.72 18.79 8.02
N SER A 295 21.55 17.47 8.00
CA SER A 295 21.98 16.57 9.08
C SER A 295 23.49 16.55 9.25
N MET A 296 24.25 16.60 8.16
CA MET A 296 25.71 16.69 8.18
C MET A 296 26.18 17.98 8.84
N VAL A 297 25.56 19.12 8.50
CA VAL A 297 25.85 20.41 9.14
C VAL A 297 25.53 20.35 10.64
N LYS A 298 24.35 19.81 11.00
CA LYS A 298 23.98 19.62 12.41
C LYS A 298 24.95 18.71 13.16
N ALA A 299 25.46 17.66 12.54
CA ALA A 299 26.43 16.76 13.15
C ALA A 299 27.75 17.48 13.45
N ALA A 300 28.26 18.29 12.52
CA ALA A 300 29.43 19.13 12.75
C ALA A 300 29.19 20.13 13.90
N MET A 301 28.02 20.77 13.91
CA MET A 301 27.64 21.69 15.00
C MET A 301 27.54 20.99 16.35
N ARG A 302 26.98 19.78 16.43
CA ARG A 302 26.91 19.00 17.68
C ARG A 302 28.30 18.72 18.25
N ARG A 303 29.26 18.43 17.36
CA ARG A 303 30.64 18.14 17.78
C ARG A 303 31.36 19.36 18.34
N VAL A 304 31.06 20.55 17.84
CA VAL A 304 31.71 21.82 18.23
C VAL A 304 31.00 22.50 19.39
N TRP A 305 29.67 22.61 19.33
CA TRP A 305 28.85 23.41 20.24
C TRP A 305 27.99 22.59 21.21
N GLY A 306 28.04 21.26 21.10
CA GLY A 306 27.32 20.33 21.96
C GLY A 306 25.90 19.98 21.49
N ASN A 307 25.40 18.84 21.98
CA ASN A 307 24.08 18.32 21.61
C ASN A 307 22.94 19.23 22.08
N HIS A 308 23.03 19.75 23.30
CA HIS A 308 21.99 20.61 23.89
C HIS A 308 21.65 21.81 23.00
N PHE A 309 22.66 22.53 22.51
CA PHE A 309 22.44 23.68 21.64
C PHE A 309 21.74 23.29 20.33
N VAL A 310 22.17 22.21 19.68
CA VAL A 310 21.64 21.81 18.37
C VAL A 310 20.23 21.25 18.46
N ASP A 311 19.90 20.52 19.51
CA ASP A 311 18.60 19.86 19.62
C ASP A 311 17.55 20.84 20.22
N GLU A 312 17.92 21.62 21.22
CA GLU A 312 16.98 22.50 21.95
C GLU A 312 16.96 23.95 21.43
N GLU A 313 18.11 24.54 21.14
CA GLU A 313 18.21 25.99 20.85
C GLU A 313 18.27 26.34 19.35
N LEU A 314 18.72 25.43 18.49
CA LEU A 314 18.94 25.71 17.07
C LEU A 314 17.63 25.76 16.26
N SER A 315 17.38 26.88 15.60
CA SER A 315 16.33 27.03 14.60
C SER A 315 16.80 26.47 13.27
N THR A 316 16.27 25.29 12.91
CA THR A 316 16.53 24.69 11.59
C THR A 316 16.04 25.60 10.46
N TYR A 317 14.98 26.38 10.69
CA TYR A 317 14.44 27.34 9.74
C TYR A 317 15.43 28.46 9.41
N TYR A 318 16.07 29.09 10.41
CA TYR A 318 17.03 30.17 10.14
C TYR A 318 18.28 29.66 9.42
N LEU A 319 18.73 28.45 9.78
CA LEU A 319 19.86 27.79 9.12
C LEU A 319 19.57 27.56 7.62
N THR A 320 18.43 26.95 7.29
CA THR A 320 18.08 26.66 5.89
C THR A 320 17.76 27.92 5.10
N LEU A 321 17.17 28.94 5.74
CA LEU A 321 16.88 30.23 5.12
C LEU A 321 18.15 30.97 4.70
N GLU A 322 19.20 30.94 5.52
CA GLU A 322 20.47 31.56 5.17
C GLU A 322 21.13 30.87 3.97
N VAL A 323 21.16 29.54 3.95
CA VAL A 323 21.70 28.77 2.81
C VAL A 323 20.97 29.13 1.51
N SER A 324 19.63 29.18 1.55
CA SER A 324 18.81 29.57 0.40
C SER A 324 19.14 30.99 -0.10
N ARG A 325 19.27 31.96 0.82
CA ARG A 325 19.54 33.36 0.47
C ARG A 325 20.97 33.61 -0.03
N VAL A 326 21.96 32.94 0.56
CA VAL A 326 23.38 33.21 0.29
C VAL A 326 23.89 32.43 -0.93
N SER A 327 23.35 31.24 -1.19
CA SER A 327 23.84 30.35 -2.25
C SER A 327 23.92 31.03 -3.63
N THR A 328 22.88 31.74 -4.06
CA THR A 328 22.84 32.41 -5.37
C THR A 328 23.95 33.47 -5.50
N GLY A 329 24.10 34.35 -4.50
CA GLY A 329 25.15 35.38 -4.51
C GLY A 329 26.55 34.78 -4.45
N MET A 330 26.72 33.70 -3.69
CA MET A 330 27.98 32.99 -3.55
C MET A 330 28.41 32.30 -4.85
N PHE A 331 27.47 31.69 -5.59
CA PHE A 331 27.76 31.11 -6.91
C PHE A 331 28.12 32.16 -7.97
N ILE A 332 27.64 33.39 -7.84
CA ILE A 332 28.03 34.52 -8.71
C ILE A 332 29.43 35.02 -8.33
N ALA A 333 29.71 35.20 -7.03
CA ALA A 333 30.95 35.79 -6.54
C ALA A 333 32.16 34.84 -6.65
N ILE A 334 31.95 33.52 -6.54
CA ILE A 334 33.03 32.52 -6.49
C ILE A 334 33.05 31.69 -7.77
N PRO A 335 34.08 31.84 -8.63
CA PRO A 335 34.17 31.10 -9.89
C PRO A 335 34.15 29.57 -9.70
N PRO A 336 33.57 28.80 -10.64
CA PRO A 336 33.46 27.33 -10.59
C PRO A 336 34.76 26.57 -10.29
N LYS A 337 35.91 27.13 -10.66
CA LYS A 337 37.24 26.53 -10.41
C LYS A 337 37.55 26.34 -8.92
N HIS A 338 37.06 27.24 -8.05
CA HIS A 338 37.33 27.19 -6.62
C HIS A 338 36.48 26.12 -5.91
N TRP A 339 35.32 25.78 -6.45
CA TRP A 339 34.45 24.72 -5.93
C TRP A 339 35.00 23.31 -6.17
N LYS A 340 35.93 23.14 -7.12
CA LYS A 340 36.52 21.83 -7.45
C LYS A 340 37.35 21.24 -6.31
N LEU A 341 37.84 22.06 -5.39
CA LEU A 341 38.59 21.63 -4.21
C LEU A 341 37.77 20.64 -3.37
N PHE A 342 36.52 21.00 -3.04
CA PHE A 342 35.64 20.16 -2.21
C PHE A 342 35.31 18.81 -2.84
N ARG A 343 35.31 18.71 -4.16
CA ARG A 343 35.10 17.44 -4.88
C ARG A 343 36.29 16.47 -4.79
N ARG A 344 37.48 16.97 -4.46
CA ARG A 344 38.72 16.18 -4.38
C ARG A 344 39.13 15.85 -2.95
N MET A 345 38.47 16.43 -1.96
CA MET A 345 38.72 16.17 -0.55
C MET A 345 38.37 14.73 -0.19
N THR A 346 39.17 14.13 0.70
CA THR A 346 38.78 12.90 1.37
C THR A 346 37.67 13.17 2.38
N VAL A 347 37.02 12.11 2.87
CA VAL A 347 35.95 12.23 3.89
C VAL A 347 36.49 12.92 5.15
N ASP A 348 37.71 12.60 5.58
CA ASP A 348 38.33 13.20 6.77
C ASP A 348 38.62 14.69 6.56
N GLN A 349 39.19 15.06 5.41
CA GLN A 349 39.46 16.46 5.07
C GLN A 349 38.17 17.29 4.99
N LEU A 350 37.11 16.71 4.42
CA LEU A 350 35.80 17.38 4.37
C LEU A 350 35.21 17.53 5.77
N ALA A 351 35.32 16.52 6.62
CA ALA A 351 34.85 16.57 8.00
C ALA A 351 35.60 17.64 8.80
N ASP A 352 36.93 17.71 8.71
CA ASP A 352 37.74 18.74 9.35
C ASP A 352 37.34 20.15 8.89
N THR A 353 37.14 20.32 7.58
CA THR A 353 36.67 21.59 7.01
C THR A 353 35.29 21.98 7.56
N LEU A 354 34.35 21.03 7.66
CA LEU A 354 33.02 21.28 8.21
C LEU A 354 33.07 21.64 9.70
N LEU A 355 33.97 21.02 10.47
CA LEU A 355 34.18 21.34 11.88
C LEU A 355 34.79 22.74 12.05
N GLU A 356 35.74 23.12 11.19
CA GLU A 356 36.33 24.45 11.18
C GLU A 356 35.29 25.53 10.84
N LEU A 357 34.49 25.31 9.79
CA LEU A 357 33.38 26.20 9.44
C LEU A 357 32.37 26.33 10.58
N ALA A 358 32.03 25.22 11.24
CA ALA A 358 31.11 25.23 12.37
C ALA A 358 31.62 26.09 13.54
N ARG A 359 32.94 26.12 13.81
CA ARG A 359 33.55 26.98 14.85
C ARG A 359 33.40 28.48 14.56
N HIS A 360 33.29 28.86 13.30
CA HIS A 360 33.18 30.26 12.89
C HIS A 360 31.73 30.72 12.69
N MET A 361 30.74 29.86 12.94
CA MET A 361 29.34 30.22 12.83
C MET A 361 28.91 31.21 13.93
N ASN A 362 28.17 32.25 13.56
CA ASN A 362 27.58 33.18 14.52
C ASN A 362 26.25 32.63 15.08
N LEU A 363 26.32 31.98 16.24
CA LEU A 363 25.19 31.28 16.87
C LEU A 363 23.96 32.16 17.15
N VAL A 364 24.15 33.47 17.35
CA VAL A 364 23.05 34.39 17.67
C VAL A 364 22.02 34.43 16.54
N LYS A 365 22.48 34.29 15.29
CA LYS A 365 21.61 34.31 14.09
C LYS A 365 20.71 33.09 13.97
N TYR A 366 21.05 31.98 14.62
CA TYR A 366 20.37 30.69 14.42
C TYR A 366 19.59 30.20 15.63
N ARG A 367 19.52 30.97 16.71
CA ARG A 367 18.72 30.59 17.88
C ARG A 367 17.23 30.67 17.59
N LYS A 368 16.47 29.73 18.13
CA LYS A 368 15.01 29.83 18.21
C LYS A 368 14.65 31.07 19.03
N HIS A 369 13.67 31.85 18.58
CA HIS A 369 13.07 32.85 19.47
C HIS A 369 12.36 32.11 20.60
N LYS A 370 12.65 32.49 21.84
CA LYS A 370 11.81 32.07 22.98
C LYS A 370 10.43 32.69 22.73
N ARG A 371 9.41 31.82 22.57
CA ARG A 371 8.01 32.25 22.63
C ARG A 371 7.65 32.61 24.06
#